data_AF-A0A1G1FLD8-F1
#
_entry.id   AF-A0A1G1FLD8-F1
#
_cell.length_a   1.000
_cell.length_b   1.000
_cell.length_c   1.000
_cell.angle_alpha   90.00
_cell.angle_beta   90.00
_cell.angle_gamma   90.00
#
_symmetry.space_group_name_H-M   'P 1'
#
loop_
_entity.id
_entity.type
_entity.pdbx_description
1 polymer ?
#
loop_
_entity_poly.entity_id
_entity_poly.type
_entity_poly.pdbx_seq_one_letter_code
_entity_poly.pdbx_strand_id
1 'polypeptide(L)'
;MSKLIATAAIRGSNKLFKQAEEMLTKAIGQHSESFAFEFPDTAFYLPMIYAMTGFPVKTLGDMKIALERTRELLHVEPEDINWKPYLGEALDSGMATLFSEEIIMALRYIEGLEPVKETIDGKEFTYNGFITDTIQRNLGIQLVDGTMPGFAAIIGAAPDDETAVKIVRELQEKNILTFLSGNVNGNSVTKQLLRKGVDLGWETRIVPLGPDTEHTLYALDWAIRASLIFGNKKPGDYKGHLKYQKDRVFAFAMVLGELNDIIWTTGAGAINMGFPAIADTDISVIHPTGVCIYEEVDKEFDHSKIVQKSIEVRGLKIVVERPPIPVAYGPAFEGERIRKEDMFIEFGGQRTPAFEWVRTKELEEIEDNKVIIVGENWQERFEKGGMMPLGIVIDVAGRKMQKDFESIIERKIHHNLNEAQGLWHMGQRDINWVRISTQAKKDGLTLEHIGVIQATMSHSRFKSIVDKVQVTLYLDEKDVLAIQEEARKAYKERDQRIGSMTDESVDTFYSCLLCQSFAPSHTCVITPERLGLCGAYNWLDGKAAYEIDPT
;
A
#
# COMPACT_ATOMS: atom_id res chain seq x y z
N MET A 1 -32.82 -5.66 -1.50
CA MET A 1 -31.85 -6.00 -2.55
C MET A 1 -32.40 -5.55 -3.90
N SER A 2 -31.57 -4.95 -4.76
CA SER A 2 -31.97 -4.56 -6.12
C SER A 2 -32.18 -5.78 -7.01
N LYS A 3 -33.34 -5.86 -7.69
CA LYS A 3 -33.62 -6.89 -8.71
C LYS A 3 -32.55 -6.87 -9.80
N LEU A 4 -32.19 -5.67 -10.26
CA LEU A 4 -31.24 -5.49 -11.35
C LEU A 4 -29.89 -6.11 -11.02
N ILE A 5 -29.37 -5.87 -9.81
CA ILE A 5 -28.08 -6.43 -9.37
C ILE A 5 -28.18 -7.95 -9.23
N ALA A 6 -29.23 -8.46 -8.58
CA ALA A 6 -29.39 -9.90 -8.39
C ALA A 6 -29.51 -10.64 -9.74
N THR A 7 -30.33 -10.13 -10.67
CA THR A 7 -30.47 -10.69 -12.01
C THR A 7 -29.14 -10.64 -12.77
N ALA A 8 -28.42 -9.52 -12.75
CA ALA A 8 -27.13 -9.40 -13.42
C ALA A 8 -26.07 -10.36 -12.85
N ALA A 9 -26.02 -10.49 -11.52
CA ALA A 9 -25.11 -11.41 -10.84
C ALA A 9 -25.39 -12.88 -11.22
N ILE A 10 -26.66 -13.30 -11.19
CA ILE A 10 -27.07 -14.67 -11.54
C ILE A 10 -26.79 -14.95 -13.03
N ARG A 11 -27.14 -14.02 -13.92
CA ARG A 11 -26.90 -14.15 -15.37
C ARG A 11 -25.41 -14.24 -15.68
N GLY A 12 -24.61 -13.36 -15.09
CA GLY A 12 -23.15 -13.36 -15.24
C GLY A 12 -22.50 -14.65 -14.74
N SER A 13 -22.96 -15.19 -13.61
CA SER A 13 -22.46 -16.43 -13.03
C SER A 13 -22.71 -17.64 -13.93
N ASN A 14 -23.94 -17.80 -14.44
CA ASN A 14 -24.27 -18.86 -15.40
C ASN A 14 -23.44 -18.76 -16.69
N LYS A 15 -23.21 -17.52 -17.18
CA LYS A 15 -22.37 -17.28 -18.36
C LYS A 15 -20.91 -17.70 -18.13
N LEU A 16 -20.31 -17.27 -17.02
CA LEU A 16 -18.91 -17.60 -16.70
C LEU A 16 -18.73 -19.09 -16.41
N PHE A 17 -19.69 -19.72 -15.73
CA PHE A 17 -19.68 -21.17 -15.53
C PHE A 17 -19.61 -21.92 -16.86
N LYS A 18 -20.48 -21.57 -17.81
CA LYS A 18 -20.50 -22.19 -19.14
C LYS A 18 -19.20 -21.95 -19.90
N GLN A 19 -18.66 -20.73 -19.82
CA GLN A 19 -17.36 -20.40 -20.42
C GLN A 19 -16.23 -21.25 -19.81
N ALA A 20 -16.19 -21.40 -18.49
CA ALA A 20 -15.23 -22.25 -17.79
C ALA A 20 -15.36 -23.72 -18.23
N GLU A 21 -16.59 -24.23 -18.36
CA GLU A 21 -16.88 -25.60 -18.82
C GLU A 21 -16.38 -25.85 -20.25
N GLU A 22 -16.64 -24.92 -21.17
CA GLU A 22 -16.19 -24.97 -22.56
C GLU A 22 -14.65 -24.91 -22.67
N MET A 23 -14.02 -23.98 -21.95
CA MET A 23 -12.56 -23.83 -21.91
C MET A 23 -11.88 -25.06 -21.31
N LEU A 24 -12.41 -25.59 -20.20
CA LEU A 24 -11.86 -26.76 -19.52
C LEU A 24 -11.99 -28.01 -20.38
N THR A 25 -13.13 -28.20 -21.03
CA THR A 25 -13.35 -29.32 -21.95
C THR A 25 -12.34 -29.30 -23.09
N LYS A 26 -12.08 -28.11 -23.66
CA LYS A 26 -11.07 -27.92 -24.70
C LYS A 26 -9.67 -28.26 -24.19
N ALA A 27 -9.27 -27.72 -23.04
CA ALA A 27 -7.95 -27.94 -22.45
C ALA A 27 -7.71 -29.43 -22.11
N ILE A 28 -8.71 -30.13 -21.57
CA ILE A 28 -8.64 -31.58 -21.31
C ILE A 28 -8.43 -32.35 -22.62
N GLY A 29 -9.13 -31.95 -23.69
CA GLY A 29 -8.94 -32.54 -25.03
C GLY A 29 -7.53 -32.35 -25.58
N GLN A 30 -6.82 -31.29 -25.18
CA GLN A 30 -5.47 -30.97 -25.65
C GLN A 30 -4.36 -31.57 -24.75
N HIS A 31 -4.58 -31.64 -23.44
CA HIS A 31 -3.53 -31.92 -22.44
C HIS A 31 -3.79 -33.16 -21.56
N SER A 32 -4.96 -33.80 -21.64
CA SER A 32 -5.48 -34.87 -20.77
C SER A 32 -5.87 -34.43 -19.34
N GLU A 33 -6.74 -35.21 -18.68
CA GLU A 33 -7.19 -34.92 -17.29
C GLU A 33 -6.04 -34.95 -16.27
N SER A 34 -4.96 -35.69 -16.52
CA SER A 34 -3.80 -35.80 -15.62
C SER A 34 -2.80 -34.64 -15.72
N PHE A 35 -3.03 -33.66 -16.60
CA PHE A 35 -2.15 -32.50 -16.72
C PHE A 35 -2.13 -31.73 -15.39
N ALA A 36 -0.95 -31.60 -14.80
CA ALA A 36 -0.75 -30.90 -13.54
C ALA A 36 -0.63 -29.38 -13.78
N PHE A 37 -1.26 -28.59 -12.91
CA PHE A 37 -1.19 -27.14 -12.94
C PHE A 37 -1.09 -26.57 -11.53
N GLU A 38 -0.25 -25.56 -11.38
CA GLU A 38 -0.16 -24.70 -10.22
C GLU A 38 0.04 -23.26 -10.70
N PHE A 39 -0.60 -22.30 -10.04
CA PHE A 39 -0.30 -20.89 -10.30
C PHE A 39 1.18 -20.59 -9.96
N PRO A 40 1.75 -19.50 -10.52
CA PRO A 40 3.13 -19.13 -10.22
C PRO A 40 3.35 -18.88 -8.72
N ASP A 41 4.33 -19.58 -8.13
CA ASP A 41 4.82 -19.37 -6.75
C ASP A 41 3.68 -19.29 -5.72
N THR A 42 2.84 -20.32 -5.66
CA THR A 42 1.83 -20.49 -4.61
C THR A 42 1.86 -21.88 -4.00
N ALA A 43 1.71 -21.97 -2.68
CA ALA A 43 1.52 -23.23 -1.97
C ALA A 43 0.03 -23.60 -1.78
N PHE A 44 -0.88 -22.80 -2.35
CA PHE A 44 -2.32 -22.86 -2.08
C PHE A 44 -3.17 -23.25 -3.29
N TYR A 45 -2.59 -23.93 -4.28
CA TYR A 45 -3.32 -24.47 -5.44
C TYR A 45 -4.08 -23.37 -6.20
N LEU A 46 -5.39 -23.56 -6.42
CA LEU A 46 -6.37 -22.52 -6.72
C LEU A 46 -6.89 -21.96 -5.39
N PRO A 47 -6.38 -20.80 -4.91
CA PRO A 47 -6.55 -20.38 -3.53
C PRO A 47 -7.99 -20.13 -3.07
N MET A 48 -8.86 -19.59 -3.92
CA MET A 48 -10.26 -19.32 -3.58
C MET A 48 -11.03 -20.63 -3.37
N ILE A 49 -10.96 -21.55 -4.34
CA ILE A 49 -11.57 -22.88 -4.23
C ILE A 49 -10.99 -23.63 -3.03
N TYR A 50 -9.67 -23.59 -2.84
CA TYR A 50 -9.01 -24.30 -1.74
C TYR A 50 -9.40 -23.76 -0.37
N ALA A 51 -9.44 -22.44 -0.19
CA ALA A 51 -9.88 -21.82 1.06
C ALA A 51 -11.33 -22.16 1.38
N MET A 52 -12.23 -22.05 0.41
CA MET A 52 -13.67 -22.26 0.63
C MET A 52 -14.04 -23.73 0.82
N THR A 53 -13.40 -24.64 0.08
CA THR A 53 -13.86 -26.04 0.01
C THR A 53 -12.88 -27.05 0.64
N GLY A 54 -11.64 -26.65 0.88
CA GLY A 54 -10.55 -27.54 1.30
C GLY A 54 -10.09 -28.51 0.21
N PHE A 55 -10.60 -28.38 -1.02
CA PHE A 55 -10.25 -29.26 -2.13
C PHE A 55 -9.00 -28.77 -2.87
N PRO A 56 -7.87 -29.51 -2.83
CA PRO A 56 -6.64 -29.11 -3.49
C PRO A 56 -6.71 -29.44 -4.99
N VAL A 57 -6.93 -28.43 -5.82
CA VAL A 57 -6.98 -28.59 -7.28
C VAL A 57 -5.56 -28.67 -7.84
N LYS A 58 -5.13 -29.85 -8.31
CA LYS A 58 -3.76 -30.07 -8.82
C LYS A 58 -3.70 -30.35 -10.31
N THR A 59 -4.81 -30.77 -10.90
CA THR A 59 -4.87 -31.23 -12.29
C THR A 59 -6.10 -30.69 -13.02
N LEU A 60 -6.11 -30.79 -14.36
CA LEU A 60 -7.30 -30.49 -15.16
C LEU A 60 -8.51 -31.36 -14.76
N GLY A 61 -8.29 -32.62 -14.38
CA GLY A 61 -9.32 -33.49 -13.83
C GLY A 61 -9.89 -32.95 -12.50
N ASP A 62 -9.03 -32.43 -11.63
CA ASP A 62 -9.48 -31.79 -10.39
C ASP A 62 -10.25 -30.50 -10.67
N MET A 63 -9.86 -29.69 -11.67
CA MET A 63 -10.62 -28.50 -12.07
C MET A 63 -12.04 -28.85 -12.50
N LYS A 64 -12.24 -30.00 -13.17
CA LYS A 64 -13.57 -30.49 -13.56
C LYS A 64 -14.41 -30.86 -12.35
N ILE A 65 -13.82 -31.52 -11.36
CA ILE A 65 -14.50 -31.84 -10.09
C ILE A 65 -14.87 -30.55 -9.35
N ALA A 66 -13.96 -29.58 -9.30
CA ALA A 66 -14.20 -28.29 -8.66
C ALA A 66 -15.33 -27.52 -9.36
N LEU A 67 -15.31 -27.46 -10.70
CA LEU A 67 -16.35 -26.80 -11.48
C LEU A 67 -17.71 -27.47 -11.27
N GLU A 68 -17.81 -28.79 -11.23
CA GLU A 68 -19.10 -29.44 -10.98
C GLU A 68 -19.66 -29.14 -9.59
N ARG A 69 -18.81 -28.96 -8.57
CA ARG A 69 -19.26 -28.49 -7.25
C ARG A 69 -19.81 -27.07 -7.31
N THR A 70 -19.24 -26.21 -8.16
CA THR A 70 -19.72 -24.84 -8.40
C THR A 70 -21.16 -24.82 -8.91
N ARG A 71 -21.60 -25.87 -9.63
CA ARG A 71 -22.96 -25.97 -10.19
C ARG A 71 -24.05 -25.89 -9.11
N GLU A 72 -23.77 -26.34 -7.88
CA GLU A 72 -24.72 -26.29 -6.74
C GLU A 72 -25.02 -24.87 -6.26
N LEU A 73 -24.17 -23.90 -6.60
CA LEU A 73 -24.28 -22.49 -6.23
C LEU A 73 -24.95 -21.64 -7.31
N LEU A 74 -25.24 -22.22 -8.49
CA LEU A 74 -25.91 -21.52 -9.57
C LEU A 74 -27.42 -21.46 -9.33
N HIS A 75 -27.99 -20.30 -9.66
CA HIS A 75 -29.42 -20.03 -9.54
C HIS A 75 -30.04 -19.66 -10.88
N VAL A 76 -31.38 -19.73 -10.95
CA VAL A 76 -32.15 -19.29 -12.13
C VAL A 76 -32.44 -17.79 -11.98
N GLU A 77 -32.46 -17.07 -13.11
CA GLU A 77 -32.80 -15.64 -13.09
C GLU A 77 -34.19 -15.40 -12.46
N PRO A 78 -34.35 -14.36 -11.61
CA PRO A 78 -35.63 -14.06 -10.97
C PRO A 78 -36.74 -13.77 -11.98
N GLU A 79 -37.95 -14.26 -11.71
CA GLU A 79 -39.13 -13.99 -12.54
C GLU A 79 -39.46 -12.49 -12.67
N ASP A 80 -40.21 -12.13 -13.71
CA ASP A 80 -40.56 -10.72 -13.93
C ASP A 80 -41.63 -10.18 -12.99
N ILE A 81 -42.56 -11.04 -12.57
CA ILE A 81 -43.73 -10.69 -11.76
C ILE A 81 -43.67 -11.53 -10.47
N ASN A 82 -43.86 -10.90 -9.30
CA ASN A 82 -43.79 -11.55 -7.97
C ASN A 82 -42.43 -12.17 -7.59
N TRP A 83 -41.34 -11.52 -7.96
CA TRP A 83 -39.99 -11.92 -7.56
C TRP A 83 -39.73 -11.67 -6.07
N LYS A 84 -38.90 -12.52 -5.46
CA LYS A 84 -38.43 -12.35 -4.08
C LYS A 84 -36.96 -11.91 -4.10
N PRO A 85 -36.59 -10.80 -3.44
CA PRO A 85 -35.18 -10.46 -3.25
C PRO A 85 -34.54 -11.42 -2.24
N TYR A 86 -33.66 -12.32 -2.69
CA TYR A 86 -32.78 -13.07 -1.80
C TYR A 86 -31.32 -12.73 -2.04
N LEU A 87 -30.74 -11.98 -1.10
CA LEU A 87 -29.30 -11.72 -1.01
C LEU A 87 -28.50 -13.03 -1.06
N GLY A 88 -29.00 -14.10 -0.45
CA GLY A 88 -28.37 -15.42 -0.52
C GLY A 88 -28.11 -15.93 -1.94
N GLU A 89 -29.10 -15.88 -2.84
CA GLU A 89 -28.95 -16.43 -4.20
C GLU A 89 -27.96 -15.62 -5.05
N ALA A 90 -27.98 -14.29 -4.89
CA ALA A 90 -27.02 -13.41 -5.56
C ALA A 90 -25.59 -13.64 -5.03
N LEU A 91 -25.45 -13.87 -3.73
CA LEU A 91 -24.18 -14.19 -3.09
C LEU A 91 -23.67 -15.58 -3.49
N ASP A 92 -24.50 -16.61 -3.47
CA ASP A 92 -24.12 -17.95 -3.95
C ASP A 92 -23.63 -17.87 -5.41
N SER A 93 -24.36 -17.15 -6.26
CA SER A 93 -23.96 -16.89 -7.65
C SER A 93 -22.63 -16.14 -7.74
N GLY A 94 -22.40 -15.18 -6.84
CA GLY A 94 -21.13 -14.46 -6.73
C GLY A 94 -19.97 -15.38 -6.34
N MET A 95 -20.16 -16.29 -5.39
CA MET A 95 -19.14 -17.29 -5.04
C MET A 95 -18.89 -18.27 -6.19
N ALA A 96 -19.95 -18.67 -6.88
CA ALA A 96 -19.85 -19.51 -8.07
C ALA A 96 -19.01 -18.85 -9.16
N THR A 97 -19.21 -17.55 -9.36
CA THR A 97 -18.42 -16.72 -10.26
C THR A 97 -16.95 -16.75 -9.90
N LEU A 98 -16.58 -16.55 -8.62
CA LEU A 98 -15.16 -16.56 -8.23
C LEU A 98 -14.50 -17.91 -8.53
N PHE A 99 -15.19 -19.03 -8.29
CA PHE A 99 -14.66 -20.36 -8.64
C PHE A 99 -14.52 -20.54 -10.16
N SER A 100 -15.51 -20.09 -10.94
CA SER A 100 -15.45 -20.16 -12.40
C SER A 100 -14.35 -19.27 -12.98
N GLU A 101 -14.19 -18.04 -12.48
CA GLU A 101 -13.11 -17.14 -12.85
C GLU A 101 -11.75 -17.75 -12.50
N GLU A 102 -11.58 -18.37 -11.33
CA GLU A 102 -10.31 -18.97 -10.92
C GLU A 102 -9.88 -20.10 -11.85
N ILE A 103 -10.83 -20.93 -12.27
CA ILE A 103 -10.60 -21.96 -13.29
C ILE A 103 -10.30 -21.32 -14.65
N ILE A 104 -11.03 -20.29 -15.07
CA ILE A 104 -10.77 -19.58 -16.33
C ILE A 104 -9.36 -18.99 -16.34
N MET A 105 -8.95 -18.30 -15.27
CA MET A 105 -7.62 -17.70 -15.17
C MET A 105 -6.52 -18.76 -15.14
N ALA A 106 -6.73 -19.87 -14.43
CA ALA A 106 -5.81 -21.01 -14.45
C ALA A 106 -5.65 -21.59 -15.87
N LEU A 107 -6.74 -21.79 -16.60
CA LEU A 107 -6.72 -22.26 -17.98
C LEU A 107 -6.00 -21.28 -18.91
N ARG A 108 -6.17 -19.96 -18.69
CA ARG A 108 -5.44 -18.94 -19.45
C ARG A 108 -3.92 -19.01 -19.21
N TYR A 109 -3.48 -19.31 -17.99
CA TYR A 109 -2.06 -19.59 -17.72
C TYR A 109 -1.56 -20.84 -18.46
N ILE A 110 -2.35 -21.92 -18.52
CA ILE A 110 -2.00 -23.14 -19.24
C ILE A 110 -1.80 -22.85 -20.74
N GLU A 111 -2.65 -22.01 -21.32
CA GLU A 111 -2.57 -21.59 -22.72
C GLU A 111 -1.50 -20.50 -22.98
N GLY A 112 -0.77 -20.05 -21.95
CA GLY A 112 0.25 -19.00 -22.09
C GLY A 112 -0.31 -17.60 -22.39
N LEU A 113 -1.57 -17.35 -22.02
CA LEU A 113 -2.25 -16.06 -22.19
C LEU A 113 -2.01 -15.11 -21.00
N GLU A 114 -1.43 -15.62 -19.91
CA GLU A 114 -1.14 -14.88 -18.68
C GLU A 114 0.37 -14.90 -18.34
N PRO A 115 0.91 -13.83 -17.74
CA PRO A 115 0.27 -12.52 -17.59
C PRO A 115 0.05 -11.85 -18.95
N VAL A 116 -1.04 -11.10 -19.08
CA VAL A 116 -1.37 -10.40 -20.33
C VAL A 116 -0.25 -9.42 -20.73
N LYS A 117 0.08 -9.41 -22.02
CA LYS A 117 0.97 -8.42 -22.64
C LYS A 117 0.18 -7.60 -23.65
N GLU A 118 0.30 -6.28 -23.56
CA GLU A 118 -0.41 -5.34 -24.44
C GLU A 118 0.55 -4.23 -24.89
N THR A 119 0.37 -3.72 -26.11
CA THR A 119 1.08 -2.52 -26.55
C THR A 119 0.25 -1.28 -26.22
N ILE A 120 0.73 -0.45 -25.30
CA ILE A 120 0.09 0.78 -24.86
C ILE A 120 0.98 1.95 -25.29
N ASP A 121 0.43 2.87 -26.10
CA ASP A 121 1.15 4.02 -26.65
C ASP A 121 2.52 3.69 -27.29
N GLY A 122 2.55 2.56 -28.02
CA GLY A 122 3.75 2.09 -28.74
C GLY A 122 4.81 1.42 -27.86
N LYS A 123 4.53 1.18 -26.58
CA LYS A 123 5.41 0.43 -25.66
C LYS A 123 4.76 -0.88 -25.25
N GLU A 124 5.54 -1.97 -25.21
CA GLU A 124 5.06 -3.22 -24.62
C GLU A 124 4.90 -3.06 -23.11
N PHE A 125 3.74 -3.45 -22.61
CA PHE A 125 3.38 -3.45 -21.20
C PHE A 125 2.98 -4.87 -20.80
N THR A 126 3.56 -5.38 -19.72
CA THR A 126 3.18 -6.68 -19.13
C THR A 126 2.45 -6.40 -17.83
N TYR A 127 1.19 -6.86 -17.75
CA TYR A 127 0.42 -6.78 -16.51
C TYR A 127 1.01 -7.71 -15.45
N ASN A 128 0.62 -7.53 -14.19
CA ASN A 128 1.13 -8.37 -13.10
C ASN A 128 0.62 -9.82 -13.20
N GLY A 129 -0.67 -9.99 -13.54
CA GLY A 129 -1.34 -11.29 -13.43
C GLY A 129 -1.47 -11.74 -11.97
N PHE A 130 -1.43 -13.06 -11.76
CA PHE A 130 -1.51 -13.70 -10.44
C PHE A 130 -0.43 -13.19 -9.49
N ILE A 131 -0.85 -12.84 -8.26
CA ILE A 131 0.06 -12.34 -7.23
C ILE A 131 0.64 -13.53 -6.46
N THR A 132 1.96 -13.65 -6.38
CA THR A 132 2.60 -14.84 -5.77
C THR A 132 2.59 -14.81 -4.23
N ASP A 133 2.83 -15.97 -3.61
CA ASP A 133 2.94 -16.09 -2.15
C ASP A 133 4.14 -15.34 -1.60
N THR A 134 5.23 -15.20 -2.37
CA THR A 134 6.36 -14.35 -1.98
C THR A 134 5.90 -12.90 -1.78
N ILE A 135 5.12 -12.36 -2.72
CA ILE A 135 4.58 -11.00 -2.58
C ILE A 135 3.56 -10.92 -1.44
N GLN A 136 2.70 -11.93 -1.29
CA GLN A 136 1.76 -12.02 -0.16
C GLN A 136 2.47 -11.99 1.19
N ARG A 137 3.62 -12.66 1.34
CA ARG A 137 4.39 -12.67 2.59
C ARG A 137 5.09 -11.34 2.84
N ASN A 138 5.59 -10.69 1.78
CA ASN A 138 6.28 -9.41 1.88
C ASN A 138 5.34 -8.25 2.22
N LEU A 139 4.18 -8.16 1.55
CA LEU A 139 3.26 -7.02 1.70
C LEU A 139 2.02 -7.35 2.52
N GLY A 140 1.58 -8.60 2.54
CA GLY A 140 0.39 -9.00 3.29
C GLY A 140 0.57 -8.89 4.80
N ILE A 141 1.80 -8.90 5.32
CA ILE A 141 2.06 -8.60 6.73
C ILE A 141 1.68 -7.17 7.09
N GLN A 142 1.84 -6.23 6.15
CA GLN A 142 1.49 -4.83 6.34
C GLN A 142 -0.03 -4.62 6.50
N LEU A 143 -0.85 -5.50 5.93
CA LEU A 143 -2.29 -5.52 6.19
C LEU A 143 -2.61 -6.01 7.61
N VAL A 144 -1.77 -6.89 8.16
CA VAL A 144 -2.00 -7.54 9.46
C VAL A 144 -1.56 -6.63 10.61
N ASP A 145 -0.40 -5.96 10.47
CA ASP A 145 0.11 -5.00 11.45
C ASP A 145 -0.54 -3.61 11.31
N GLY A 146 -1.24 -3.34 10.21
CA GLY A 146 -1.96 -2.10 9.96
C GLY A 146 -1.12 -0.96 9.36
N THR A 147 0.16 -1.21 9.07
CA THR A 147 1.02 -0.24 8.36
C THR A 147 0.51 0.06 6.96
N MET A 148 -0.15 -0.92 6.31
CA MET A 148 -0.97 -0.73 5.12
C MET A 148 -2.45 -0.80 5.53
N PRO A 149 -3.19 0.32 5.50
CA PRO A 149 -4.56 0.36 6.00
C PRO A 149 -5.51 -0.62 5.29
N GLY A 150 -5.28 -0.89 4.01
CA GLY A 150 -6.13 -1.73 3.18
C GLY A 150 -5.72 -1.69 1.72
N PHE A 151 -6.60 -2.19 0.85
CA PHE A 151 -6.42 -2.07 -0.59
C PHE A 151 -7.70 -1.65 -1.32
N ALA A 152 -7.56 -0.94 -2.43
CA ALA A 152 -8.62 -0.56 -3.34
C ALA A 152 -8.48 -1.34 -4.65
N ALA A 153 -9.57 -1.98 -5.11
CA ALA A 153 -9.64 -2.55 -6.45
C ALA A 153 -10.37 -1.57 -7.37
N ILE A 154 -9.65 -0.89 -8.26
CA ILE A 154 -10.24 0.01 -9.25
C ILE A 154 -10.52 -0.77 -10.52
N ILE A 155 -11.79 -0.78 -10.94
CA ILE A 155 -12.29 -1.55 -12.09
C ILE A 155 -12.80 -0.55 -13.13
N GLY A 156 -12.25 -0.61 -14.35
CA GLY A 156 -12.72 0.20 -15.48
C GLY A 156 -11.86 1.44 -15.75
N ALA A 157 -12.50 2.57 -16.08
CA ALA A 157 -11.84 3.80 -16.52
C ALA A 157 -12.49 5.04 -15.89
N ALA A 158 -11.69 5.98 -15.40
CA ALA A 158 -12.18 7.29 -15.01
C ALA A 158 -12.66 8.09 -16.24
N PRO A 159 -13.46 9.16 -16.08
CA PRO A 159 -13.90 10.00 -17.19
C PRO A 159 -12.74 10.59 -18.03
N ASP A 160 -11.63 10.92 -17.38
CA ASP A 160 -10.42 11.48 -17.99
C ASP A 160 -9.16 11.07 -17.22
N ASP A 161 -7.99 11.32 -17.83
CA ASP A 161 -6.70 10.90 -17.30
C ASP A 161 -6.33 11.66 -16.01
N GLU A 162 -6.67 12.95 -15.91
CA GLU A 162 -6.43 13.80 -14.75
C GLU A 162 -7.18 13.28 -13.51
N THR A 163 -8.44 12.88 -13.70
CA THR A 163 -9.29 12.31 -12.65
C THR A 163 -8.74 10.97 -12.18
N ALA A 164 -8.27 10.11 -13.09
CA ALA A 164 -7.61 8.86 -12.74
C ALA A 164 -6.37 9.09 -11.87
N VAL A 165 -5.50 10.03 -12.27
CA VAL A 165 -4.30 10.38 -11.49
C VAL A 165 -4.68 10.90 -10.11
N LYS A 166 -5.68 11.79 -10.02
CA LYS A 166 -6.11 12.36 -8.74
C LYS A 166 -6.59 11.29 -7.77
N ILE A 167 -7.46 10.39 -8.23
CA ILE A 167 -8.00 9.28 -7.42
C ILE A 167 -6.87 8.39 -6.89
N VAL A 168 -5.96 7.97 -7.78
CA VAL A 168 -4.89 7.04 -7.40
C VAL A 168 -3.86 7.71 -6.49
N ARG A 169 -3.54 8.98 -6.71
CA ARG A 169 -2.66 9.74 -5.81
C ARG A 169 -3.28 9.91 -4.42
N GLU A 170 -4.58 10.18 -4.33
CA GLU A 170 -5.26 10.25 -3.03
C GLU A 170 -5.21 8.91 -2.28
N LEU A 171 -5.37 7.78 -2.98
CA LEU A 171 -5.20 6.44 -2.38
C LEU A 171 -3.75 6.20 -1.91
N GLN A 172 -2.76 6.62 -2.69
CA GLN A 172 -1.34 6.50 -2.31
C GLN A 172 -0.98 7.37 -1.10
N GLU A 173 -1.46 8.62 -1.04
CA GLU A 173 -1.27 9.51 0.13
C GLU A 173 -1.86 8.88 1.40
N LYS A 174 -2.94 8.11 1.26
CA LYS A 174 -3.59 7.35 2.33
C LYS A 174 -2.95 5.98 2.59
N ASN A 175 -1.83 5.69 1.92
CA ASN A 175 -1.10 4.42 1.95
C ASN A 175 -1.93 3.18 1.58
N ILE A 176 -2.99 3.35 0.79
CA ILE A 176 -3.85 2.25 0.34
C ILE A 176 -3.23 1.62 -0.92
N LEU A 177 -3.02 0.31 -0.89
CA LEU A 177 -2.57 -0.44 -2.07
C LEU A 177 -3.66 -0.42 -3.14
N THR A 178 -3.32 -0.08 -4.37
CA THR A 178 -4.29 0.02 -5.45
C THR A 178 -4.06 -1.10 -6.46
N PHE A 179 -5.07 -1.93 -6.69
CA PHE A 179 -5.12 -2.90 -7.78
C PHE A 179 -5.95 -2.33 -8.93
N LEU A 180 -5.45 -2.45 -10.16
CA LEU A 180 -6.13 -1.96 -11.36
C LEU A 180 -6.53 -3.14 -12.27
N SER A 181 -7.79 -3.18 -12.67
CA SER A 181 -8.33 -4.19 -13.58
C SER A 181 -9.46 -3.64 -14.45
N GLY A 182 -9.87 -4.40 -15.46
CA GLY A 182 -11.02 -4.06 -16.29
C GLY A 182 -10.80 -2.86 -17.22
N ASN A 183 -11.80 -2.64 -18.07
CA ASN A 183 -11.82 -1.55 -19.03
C ASN A 183 -13.27 -1.11 -19.33
N VAL A 184 -13.39 0.12 -19.83
CA VAL A 184 -14.63 0.68 -20.39
C VAL A 184 -14.33 1.06 -21.82
N ASN A 185 -14.97 0.38 -22.77
CA ASN A 185 -14.77 0.59 -24.21
C ASN A 185 -13.28 0.54 -24.63
N GLY A 186 -12.50 -0.36 -24.03
CA GLY A 186 -11.06 -0.53 -24.31
C GLY A 186 -10.12 0.44 -23.61
N ASN A 187 -10.64 1.44 -22.87
CA ASN A 187 -9.84 2.32 -22.02
C ASN A 187 -9.85 1.82 -20.56
N SER A 188 -8.80 2.10 -19.78
CA SER A 188 -8.70 1.68 -18.38
C SER A 188 -7.86 2.65 -17.57
N VAL A 189 -8.03 2.64 -16.24
CA VAL A 189 -7.19 3.45 -15.33
C VAL A 189 -5.70 3.16 -15.54
N THR A 190 -5.32 1.90 -15.79
CA THR A 190 -3.93 1.54 -16.15
C THR A 190 -3.43 2.36 -17.34
N LYS A 191 -4.21 2.42 -18.44
CA LYS A 191 -3.84 3.19 -19.64
C LYS A 191 -3.81 4.69 -19.37
N GLN A 192 -4.75 5.20 -18.57
CA GLN A 192 -4.82 6.61 -18.17
C GLN A 192 -3.56 7.05 -17.40
N LEU A 193 -3.11 6.24 -16.44
CA LEU A 193 -1.91 6.52 -15.66
C LEU A 193 -0.63 6.43 -16.50
N LEU A 194 -0.54 5.43 -17.38
CA LEU A 194 0.61 5.29 -18.30
C LEU A 194 0.74 6.49 -19.25
N ARG A 195 -0.39 6.99 -19.79
CA ARG A 195 -0.41 8.21 -20.62
C ARG A 195 0.12 9.44 -19.87
N LYS A 196 -0.10 9.50 -18.56
CA LYS A 196 0.39 10.57 -17.68
C LYS A 196 1.80 10.34 -17.13
N GLY A 197 2.46 9.25 -17.54
CA GLY A 197 3.81 8.93 -17.09
C GLY A 197 3.90 8.59 -15.60
N VAL A 198 2.81 8.05 -15.02
CA VAL A 198 2.81 7.60 -13.62
C VAL A 198 3.45 6.21 -13.55
N ASP A 199 4.45 6.07 -12.68
CA ASP A 199 5.08 4.78 -12.42
C ASP A 199 4.13 3.81 -11.72
N LEU A 200 4.01 2.60 -12.28
CA LEU A 200 3.17 1.52 -11.78
C LEU A 200 4.04 0.38 -11.25
N GLY A 201 3.57 -0.31 -10.22
CA GLY A 201 4.20 -1.48 -9.64
C GLY A 201 4.02 -1.57 -8.13
N TRP A 202 4.68 -2.58 -7.55
CA TRP A 202 4.65 -2.85 -6.12
C TRP A 202 5.28 -1.71 -5.29
N GLU A 203 6.38 -1.13 -5.77
CA GLU A 203 7.08 -0.01 -5.11
C GLU A 203 6.18 1.23 -4.99
N THR A 204 5.40 1.53 -6.03
CA THR A 204 4.46 2.66 -6.02
C THR A 204 3.11 2.28 -5.41
N ARG A 205 2.88 1.02 -5.04
CA ARG A 205 1.59 0.51 -4.55
C ARG A 205 0.44 0.69 -5.57
N ILE A 206 0.75 0.74 -6.87
CA ILE A 206 -0.24 0.78 -7.95
C ILE A 206 -0.01 -0.41 -8.88
N VAL A 207 -0.79 -1.48 -8.71
CA VAL A 207 -0.52 -2.79 -9.31
C VAL A 207 -1.59 -3.12 -10.36
N PRO A 208 -1.26 -3.07 -11.66
CA PRO A 208 -2.19 -3.46 -12.71
C PRO A 208 -2.23 -4.98 -12.87
N LEU A 209 -3.38 -5.57 -12.63
CA LEU A 209 -3.60 -7.03 -12.63
C LEU A 209 -3.86 -7.57 -14.03
N GLY A 210 -4.64 -6.86 -14.83
CA GLY A 210 -4.95 -7.21 -16.21
C GLY A 210 -6.00 -6.30 -16.84
N PRO A 211 -6.26 -6.42 -18.15
CA PRO A 211 -7.15 -5.53 -18.88
C PRO A 211 -8.64 -5.83 -18.70
N ASP A 212 -8.99 -7.04 -18.26
CA ASP A 212 -10.38 -7.50 -18.13
C ASP A 212 -10.84 -7.59 -16.67
N THR A 213 -12.15 -7.65 -16.45
CA THR A 213 -12.75 -7.62 -15.11
C THR A 213 -12.37 -8.86 -14.29
N GLU A 214 -12.24 -10.01 -14.95
CA GLU A 214 -11.88 -11.30 -14.36
C GLU A 214 -10.50 -11.26 -13.68
N HIS A 215 -9.59 -10.37 -14.10
CA HIS A 215 -8.29 -10.19 -13.44
C HIS A 215 -8.41 -9.60 -12.03
N THR A 216 -9.56 -9.03 -11.67
CA THR A 216 -9.87 -8.60 -10.29
C THR A 216 -9.82 -9.77 -9.32
N LEU A 217 -10.08 -10.99 -9.80
CA LEU A 217 -9.96 -12.21 -9.01
C LEU A 217 -8.58 -12.32 -8.34
N TYR A 218 -7.49 -11.92 -9.00
CA TYR A 218 -6.16 -12.05 -8.41
C TYR A 218 -6.01 -11.24 -7.10
N ALA A 219 -6.72 -10.10 -6.96
CA ALA A 219 -6.78 -9.37 -5.70
C ALA A 219 -7.58 -10.13 -4.63
N LEU A 220 -8.65 -10.82 -5.03
CA LEU A 220 -9.46 -11.65 -4.14
C LEU A 220 -8.70 -12.91 -3.69
N ASP A 221 -7.94 -13.55 -4.59
CA ASP A 221 -7.06 -14.68 -4.28
C ASP A 221 -5.92 -14.27 -3.34
N TRP A 222 -5.39 -13.07 -3.54
CA TRP A 222 -4.40 -12.48 -2.63
C TRP A 222 -5.02 -12.24 -1.23
N ALA A 223 -6.20 -11.63 -1.18
CA ALA A 223 -6.93 -11.41 0.07
C ALA A 223 -7.23 -12.73 0.80
N ILE A 224 -7.77 -13.74 0.10
CA ILE A 224 -8.15 -15.01 0.73
C ILE A 224 -6.93 -15.76 1.29
N ARG A 225 -5.79 -15.71 0.61
CA ARG A 225 -4.52 -16.30 1.10
C ARG A 225 -4.01 -15.64 2.37
N ALA A 226 -4.31 -14.36 2.63
CA ALA A 226 -3.97 -13.73 3.91
C ALA A 226 -4.54 -14.51 5.10
N SER A 227 -5.75 -15.06 4.97
CA SER A 227 -6.38 -15.85 6.03
C SER A 227 -5.78 -17.26 6.18
N LEU A 228 -5.27 -17.84 5.09
CA LEU A 228 -4.54 -19.11 5.12
C LEU A 228 -3.15 -18.95 5.75
N ILE A 229 -2.42 -17.90 5.38
CA ILE A 229 -1.02 -17.68 5.78
C ILE A 229 -0.93 -17.07 7.19
N PHE A 230 -1.63 -15.96 7.43
CA PHE A 230 -1.52 -15.18 8.68
C PHE A 230 -2.65 -15.50 9.65
N GLY A 231 -3.87 -15.68 9.12
CA GLY A 231 -5.04 -16.04 9.92
C GLY A 231 -5.04 -17.47 10.43
N ASN A 232 -4.13 -18.32 9.91
CA ASN A 232 -4.02 -19.75 10.18
C ASN A 232 -5.38 -20.47 10.13
N LYS A 233 -6.24 -20.06 9.20
CA LYS A 233 -7.54 -20.69 8.97
C LYS A 233 -7.33 -21.97 8.19
N LYS A 234 -8.05 -23.03 8.59
CA LYS A 234 -7.96 -24.34 7.94
C LYS A 234 -8.67 -24.28 6.58
N PRO A 235 -8.08 -24.83 5.51
CA PRO A 235 -8.78 -25.00 4.24
C PRO A 235 -10.16 -25.67 4.43
N GLY A 236 -11.20 -25.12 3.81
CA GLY A 236 -12.58 -25.58 3.95
C GLY A 236 -13.35 -24.95 5.12
N ASP A 237 -12.70 -24.21 6.02
CA ASP A 237 -13.37 -23.37 7.02
C ASP A 237 -13.87 -22.07 6.38
N TYR A 238 -14.81 -22.19 5.44
CA TYR A 238 -15.32 -21.04 4.67
C TYR A 238 -15.81 -19.91 5.59
N LYS A 239 -16.47 -20.23 6.72
CA LYS A 239 -16.93 -19.24 7.70
C LYS A 239 -15.75 -18.50 8.34
N GLY A 240 -14.72 -19.22 8.76
CA GLY A 240 -13.52 -18.63 9.35
C GLY A 240 -12.75 -17.77 8.35
N HIS A 241 -12.69 -18.18 7.09
CA HIS A 241 -12.09 -17.41 6.00
C HIS A 241 -12.85 -16.12 5.70
N LEU A 242 -14.15 -16.19 5.42
CA LEU A 242 -14.96 -14.99 5.12
C LEU A 242 -15.02 -14.01 6.29
N LYS A 243 -15.10 -14.52 7.53
CA LYS A 243 -15.00 -13.68 8.74
C LYS A 243 -13.64 -12.98 8.84
N TYR A 244 -12.55 -13.67 8.52
CA TYR A 244 -11.22 -13.05 8.51
C TYR A 244 -11.14 -11.92 7.48
N GLN A 245 -11.65 -12.14 6.26
CA GLN A 245 -11.66 -11.11 5.22
C GLN A 245 -12.42 -9.86 5.67
N LYS A 246 -13.64 -10.04 6.19
CA LYS A 246 -14.47 -8.96 6.73
C LYS A 246 -13.77 -8.17 7.84
N ASP A 247 -13.15 -8.87 8.79
CA ASP A 247 -12.64 -8.24 10.03
C ASP A 247 -11.20 -7.73 9.92
N ARG A 248 -10.39 -8.27 9.01
CA ARG A 248 -8.93 -8.03 8.96
C ARG A 248 -8.43 -7.48 7.63
N VAL A 249 -9.14 -7.68 6.53
CA VAL A 249 -8.71 -7.21 5.21
C VAL A 249 -9.60 -6.06 4.78
N PHE A 250 -9.13 -4.82 4.96
CA PHE A 250 -9.90 -3.62 4.60
C PHE A 250 -9.85 -3.34 3.10
N ALA A 251 -10.50 -4.21 2.32
CA ALA A 251 -10.62 -4.06 0.88
C ALA A 251 -11.95 -3.42 0.46
N PHE A 252 -11.93 -2.63 -0.60
CA PHE A 252 -13.11 -2.09 -1.26
C PHE A 252 -12.89 -1.97 -2.77
N ALA A 253 -13.96 -2.02 -3.54
CA ALA A 253 -13.94 -1.81 -4.99
C ALA A 253 -14.40 -0.40 -5.35
N MET A 254 -13.74 0.19 -6.34
CA MET A 254 -14.14 1.42 -7.00
C MET A 254 -14.39 1.12 -8.46
N VAL A 255 -15.64 1.24 -8.90
CA VAL A 255 -16.03 0.93 -10.28
C VAL A 255 -16.21 2.23 -11.04
N LEU A 256 -15.33 2.48 -12.01
CA LEU A 256 -15.29 3.72 -12.79
C LEU A 256 -15.79 3.46 -14.22
N GLY A 257 -16.89 4.11 -14.57
CA GLY A 257 -17.61 3.98 -15.84
C GLY A 257 -18.72 2.93 -15.81
N GLU A 258 -19.18 2.52 -17.00
CA GLU A 258 -20.37 1.66 -17.14
C GLU A 258 -20.14 0.23 -16.64
N LEU A 259 -21.12 -0.31 -15.92
CA LEU A 259 -21.10 -1.66 -15.39
C LEU A 259 -21.70 -2.66 -16.38
N ASN A 260 -21.07 -3.83 -16.48
CA ASN A 260 -21.58 -4.98 -17.21
C ASN A 260 -21.87 -6.16 -16.25
N ASP A 261 -22.44 -7.24 -16.77
CA ASP A 261 -22.81 -8.41 -15.97
C ASP A 261 -21.63 -9.07 -15.26
N ILE A 262 -20.44 -9.04 -15.86
CA ILE A 262 -19.22 -9.60 -15.27
C ILE A 262 -18.84 -8.77 -14.04
N ILE A 263 -18.80 -7.45 -14.16
CA ILE A 263 -18.53 -6.55 -13.02
C ILE A 263 -19.53 -6.80 -11.87
N TRP A 264 -20.82 -6.92 -12.18
CA TRP A 264 -21.84 -7.20 -11.18
C TRP A 264 -21.64 -8.55 -10.50
N THR A 265 -21.31 -9.59 -11.26
CA THR A 265 -21.20 -10.95 -10.72
C THR A 265 -19.90 -11.15 -9.93
N THR A 266 -18.77 -10.61 -10.38
CA THR A 266 -17.51 -10.59 -9.62
C THR A 266 -17.67 -9.77 -8.35
N GLY A 267 -18.37 -8.63 -8.44
CA GLY A 267 -18.71 -7.77 -7.30
C GLY A 267 -19.55 -8.49 -6.25
N ALA A 268 -20.53 -9.32 -6.65
CA ALA A 268 -21.30 -10.15 -5.73
C ALA A 268 -20.40 -11.15 -4.97
N GLY A 269 -19.37 -11.70 -5.63
CA GLY A 269 -18.34 -12.51 -4.98
C GLY A 269 -17.48 -11.71 -3.99
N ALA A 270 -17.11 -10.48 -4.32
CA ALA A 270 -16.39 -9.59 -3.40
C ALA A 270 -17.24 -9.22 -2.16
N ILE A 271 -18.54 -9.00 -2.34
CA ILE A 271 -19.47 -8.73 -1.23
C ILE A 271 -19.49 -9.91 -0.27
N ASN A 272 -19.47 -11.17 -0.74
CA ASN A 272 -19.36 -12.35 0.15
C ASN A 272 -18.15 -12.29 1.09
N MET A 273 -17.03 -11.73 0.62
CA MET A 273 -15.81 -11.56 1.40
C MET A 273 -15.88 -10.35 2.35
N GLY A 274 -16.98 -9.59 2.32
CA GLY A 274 -17.20 -8.39 3.12
C GLY A 274 -16.64 -7.11 2.49
N PHE A 275 -16.40 -7.11 1.17
CA PHE A 275 -15.81 -5.98 0.45
C PHE A 275 -16.91 -5.19 -0.28
N PRO A 276 -17.11 -3.91 0.07
CA PRO A 276 -18.12 -3.08 -0.58
C PRO A 276 -17.63 -2.54 -1.92
N ALA A 277 -18.57 -2.11 -2.76
CA ALA A 277 -18.27 -1.47 -4.04
C ALA A 277 -18.92 -0.08 -4.14
N ILE A 278 -18.16 0.90 -4.62
CA ILE A 278 -18.63 2.26 -4.90
C ILE A 278 -18.46 2.52 -6.38
N ALA A 279 -19.55 2.90 -7.06
CA ALA A 279 -19.51 3.25 -8.48
C ALA A 279 -19.68 4.75 -8.74
N ASP A 280 -19.14 5.25 -9.85
CA ASP A 280 -19.30 6.65 -10.30
C ASP A 280 -20.47 6.85 -11.29
N THR A 281 -21.24 5.81 -11.57
CA THR A 281 -22.40 5.83 -12.47
C THR A 281 -23.73 5.65 -11.73
N ASP A 282 -24.83 5.97 -12.41
CA ASP A 282 -26.17 5.87 -11.81
C ASP A 282 -26.64 4.42 -11.76
N ILE A 283 -26.25 3.73 -10.70
CA ILE A 283 -26.59 2.34 -10.44
C ILE A 283 -27.63 2.19 -9.33
N SER A 284 -28.19 0.98 -9.24
CA SER A 284 -28.88 0.53 -8.04
C SER A 284 -27.89 0.38 -6.87
N VAL A 285 -28.39 0.56 -5.65
CA VAL A 285 -27.60 0.46 -4.41
C VAL A 285 -28.07 -0.69 -3.52
N ILE A 286 -27.20 -1.15 -2.63
CA ILE A 286 -27.47 -2.16 -1.61
C ILE A 286 -27.00 -1.62 -0.25
N HIS A 287 -27.89 -0.89 0.41
CA HIS A 287 -27.66 -0.35 1.76
C HIS A 287 -27.84 -1.33 2.93
N PRO A 288 -28.62 -2.44 2.83
CA PRO A 288 -28.72 -3.37 3.95
C PRO A 288 -27.34 -3.85 4.40
N THR A 289 -27.08 -3.73 5.69
CA THR A 289 -25.82 -4.15 6.31
C THR A 289 -25.92 -5.59 6.80
N GLY A 290 -24.83 -6.34 6.79
CA GLY A 290 -24.79 -7.69 7.35
C GLY A 290 -23.60 -8.50 6.85
N VAL A 291 -23.31 -8.41 5.55
CA VAL A 291 -22.12 -9.01 4.95
C VAL A 291 -20.96 -8.02 4.99
N CYS A 292 -21.11 -6.82 4.42
CA CYS A 292 -20.19 -5.69 4.62
C CYS A 292 -20.39 -5.03 6.01
N ILE A 293 -19.52 -4.08 6.35
CA ILE A 293 -19.60 -3.31 7.60
C ILE A 293 -20.76 -2.31 7.56
N TYR A 294 -20.82 -1.51 6.48
CA TYR A 294 -21.91 -0.60 6.18
C TYR A 294 -22.60 -1.04 4.88
N GLU A 295 -22.75 -0.15 3.90
CA GLU A 295 -23.36 -0.44 2.61
C GLU A 295 -22.54 -1.47 1.81
N GLU A 296 -23.20 -2.37 1.11
CA GLU A 296 -22.55 -3.37 0.24
C GLU A 296 -22.24 -2.76 -1.15
N VAL A 297 -23.17 -1.94 -1.65
CA VAL A 297 -23.04 -1.20 -2.91
C VAL A 297 -23.60 0.20 -2.74
N ASP A 298 -22.83 1.21 -3.09
CA ASP A 298 -23.25 2.61 -3.12
C ASP A 298 -22.67 3.33 -4.36
N LYS A 299 -23.02 4.61 -4.54
CA LYS A 299 -22.55 5.44 -5.65
C LYS A 299 -22.11 6.83 -5.21
N GLU A 300 -21.12 7.39 -5.91
CA GLU A 300 -20.63 8.76 -5.71
C GLU A 300 -20.20 9.34 -7.06
N PHE A 301 -20.93 10.37 -7.51
CA PHE A 301 -20.70 11.02 -8.80
C PHE A 301 -19.56 12.04 -8.74
N ASP A 302 -19.24 12.54 -7.55
CA ASP A 302 -18.14 13.48 -7.34
C ASP A 302 -16.83 12.71 -7.14
N HIS A 303 -16.02 12.61 -8.20
CA HIS A 303 -14.72 11.93 -8.15
C HIS A 303 -13.74 12.52 -7.11
N SER A 304 -13.99 13.72 -6.59
CA SER A 304 -13.21 14.28 -5.48
C SER A 304 -13.59 13.71 -4.10
N LYS A 305 -14.71 13.00 -4.00
CA LYS A 305 -15.23 12.40 -2.78
C LYS A 305 -15.26 10.87 -2.81
N ILE A 306 -15.18 10.27 -3.99
CA ILE A 306 -15.33 8.82 -4.16
C ILE A 306 -14.34 8.00 -3.31
N VAL A 307 -13.09 8.45 -3.17
CA VAL A 307 -12.08 7.78 -2.32
C VAL A 307 -12.50 7.86 -0.85
N GLN A 308 -12.83 9.04 -0.36
CA GLN A 308 -13.26 9.24 1.02
C GLN A 308 -14.54 8.46 1.35
N LYS A 309 -15.53 8.48 0.46
CA LYS A 309 -16.75 7.69 0.58
C LYS A 309 -16.45 6.19 0.63
N SER A 310 -15.52 5.71 -0.19
CA SER A 310 -15.16 4.29 -0.23
C SER A 310 -14.50 3.81 1.07
N ILE A 311 -13.64 4.64 1.65
CA ILE A 311 -13.01 4.44 2.96
C ILE A 311 -14.06 4.39 4.07
N GLU A 312 -15.02 5.32 4.06
CA GLU A 312 -16.11 5.39 5.03
C GLU A 312 -17.01 4.16 4.98
N VAL A 313 -17.48 3.76 3.79
CA VAL A 313 -18.32 2.58 3.58
C VAL A 313 -17.60 1.29 3.98
N ARG A 314 -16.27 1.21 3.77
CA ARG A 314 -15.49 0.07 4.27
C ARG A 314 -15.34 0.06 5.80
N GLY A 315 -15.53 1.21 6.45
CA GLY A 315 -15.29 1.41 7.88
C GLY A 315 -13.82 1.55 8.24
N LEU A 316 -12.99 1.97 7.27
CA LEU A 316 -11.57 2.20 7.48
C LEU A 316 -11.37 3.57 8.14
N LYS A 317 -10.68 3.59 9.29
CA LYS A 317 -10.33 4.84 9.99
C LYS A 317 -8.88 5.19 9.70
N ILE A 318 -8.65 5.98 8.66
CA ILE A 318 -7.31 6.48 8.35
C ILE A 318 -7.12 7.83 9.02
N VAL A 319 -6.12 7.93 9.89
CA VAL A 319 -5.60 9.23 10.34
C VAL A 319 -4.47 9.59 9.40
N VAL A 320 -4.78 10.43 8.40
CA VAL A 320 -3.75 10.97 7.51
C VAL A 320 -3.22 12.24 8.15
N GLU A 321 -2.04 12.18 8.76
CA GLU A 321 -1.32 13.39 9.10
C GLU A 321 -0.46 13.80 7.91
N ARG A 322 -0.89 14.88 7.24
CA ARG A 322 -0.24 15.43 6.05
C ARG A 322 0.45 16.74 6.41
N PRO A 323 1.78 16.88 6.20
CA PRO A 323 2.44 18.17 6.35
C PRO A 323 1.94 19.14 5.26
N PRO A 324 1.79 20.45 5.55
CA PRO A 324 1.32 21.44 4.58
C PRO A 324 2.43 21.76 3.56
N ILE A 325 2.57 20.88 2.57
CA ILE A 325 3.57 20.96 1.49
C ILE A 325 2.89 20.82 0.11
N PRO A 326 3.52 21.33 -0.97
CA PRO A 326 2.89 21.36 -2.29
C PRO A 326 3.00 20.05 -3.08
N VAL A 327 3.72 19.05 -2.55
CA VAL A 327 3.86 17.72 -3.15
C VAL A 327 2.99 16.69 -2.42
N ALA A 328 2.80 15.52 -3.03
CA ALA A 328 2.17 14.39 -2.36
C ALA A 328 3.07 13.87 -1.22
N TYR A 329 2.45 13.36 -0.16
CA TYR A 329 3.14 12.87 1.03
C TYR A 329 2.54 11.53 1.47
N GLY A 330 3.38 10.53 1.69
CA GLY A 330 3.01 9.24 2.24
C GLY A 330 4.06 8.13 2.03
N PRO A 331 3.91 6.98 2.72
CA PRO A 331 4.87 5.86 2.67
C PRO A 331 5.14 5.27 1.28
N ALA A 332 4.20 5.46 0.34
CA ALA A 332 4.36 5.01 -1.04
C ALA A 332 5.50 5.71 -1.80
N PHE A 333 5.95 6.89 -1.34
CA PHE A 333 7.03 7.65 -1.98
C PHE A 333 8.42 7.35 -1.39
N GLU A 334 8.52 6.61 -0.27
CA GLU A 334 9.78 6.39 0.46
C GLU A 334 10.87 5.73 -0.41
N GLY A 335 10.47 4.89 -1.35
CA GLY A 335 11.37 4.15 -2.25
C GLY A 335 11.82 4.92 -3.49
N GLU A 336 11.39 6.17 -3.69
CA GLU A 336 11.72 6.95 -4.89
C GLU A 336 13.24 7.17 -5.01
N ARG A 337 13.78 7.04 -6.23
CA ARG A 337 15.21 7.26 -6.51
C ARG A 337 15.39 8.47 -7.41
N ILE A 338 16.04 9.52 -6.90
CA ILE A 338 16.38 10.70 -7.68
C ILE A 338 17.75 10.51 -8.35
N ARG A 339 17.74 10.32 -9.68
CA ARG A 339 18.95 10.20 -10.49
C ARG A 339 19.55 11.58 -10.78
N LYS A 340 20.78 11.61 -11.30
CA LYS A 340 21.53 12.86 -11.49
C LYS A 340 20.86 13.77 -12.51
N GLU A 341 20.25 13.19 -13.54
CA GLU A 341 19.52 13.87 -14.61
C GLU A 341 18.24 14.56 -14.12
N ASP A 342 17.59 14.02 -13.10
CA ASP A 342 16.34 14.55 -12.54
C ASP A 342 16.57 15.44 -11.31
N MET A 343 17.80 15.50 -10.82
CA MET A 343 18.20 16.21 -9.60
C MET A 343 18.25 17.73 -9.82
N PHE A 344 17.51 18.48 -9.01
CA PHE A 344 17.58 19.93 -8.95
C PHE A 344 18.73 20.42 -8.06
N ILE A 345 18.79 19.88 -6.84
CA ILE A 345 19.80 20.24 -5.83
C ILE A 345 20.13 19.06 -4.93
N GLU A 346 21.35 19.01 -4.42
CA GLU A 346 21.80 18.02 -3.42
C GLU A 346 22.58 18.63 -2.26
N PHE A 347 22.52 17.96 -1.10
CA PHE A 347 23.16 18.37 0.15
C PHE A 347 23.82 17.15 0.80
N GLY A 348 25.02 17.28 1.34
CA GLY A 348 25.68 16.19 2.04
C GLY A 348 26.39 15.20 1.12
N GLY A 349 26.41 13.94 1.55
CA GLY A 349 27.25 12.90 0.97
C GLY A 349 28.74 13.27 1.08
N GLN A 350 29.51 13.02 0.01
CA GLN A 350 30.92 13.41 -0.06
C GLN A 350 31.13 14.77 -0.74
N ARG A 351 30.07 15.58 -0.93
CA ARG A 351 30.08 16.77 -1.79
C ARG A 351 30.02 18.07 -1.02
N THR A 352 29.11 18.17 -0.05
CA THR A 352 28.99 19.34 0.84
C THR A 352 28.88 18.89 2.29
N PRO A 353 29.26 19.72 3.27
CA PRO A 353 29.00 19.43 4.67
C PRO A 353 27.51 19.35 4.94
N ALA A 354 27.06 18.27 5.57
CA ALA A 354 25.70 18.14 6.05
C ALA A 354 25.63 17.34 7.34
N PHE A 355 24.60 17.63 8.14
CA PHE A 355 24.27 16.84 9.31
C PHE A 355 22.79 16.98 9.68
N GLU A 356 22.30 16.07 10.51
CA GLU A 356 20.98 16.12 11.12
C GLU A 356 21.05 15.76 12.59
N TRP A 357 20.43 16.57 13.45
CA TRP A 357 20.58 16.46 14.88
C TRP A 357 19.27 16.80 15.61
N VAL A 358 18.79 15.87 16.43
CA VAL A 358 17.70 16.14 17.38
C VAL A 358 18.26 16.47 18.75
N ARG A 359 17.72 17.49 19.42
CA ARG A 359 18.10 17.86 20.78
C ARG A 359 16.89 18.23 21.63
N THR A 360 16.92 17.82 22.89
CA THR A 360 15.89 18.14 23.87
C THR A 360 16.07 19.58 24.39
N LYS A 361 14.96 20.31 24.49
CA LYS A 361 14.87 21.68 25.04
C LYS A 361 13.78 21.78 26.10
N GLU A 362 13.86 22.83 26.91
CA GLU A 362 12.77 23.18 27.82
C GLU A 362 11.59 23.78 27.03
N LEU A 363 10.37 23.65 27.59
CA LEU A 363 9.14 24.08 26.90
C LEU A 363 9.12 25.59 26.60
N GLU A 364 9.80 26.41 27.39
CA GLU A 364 9.87 27.86 27.23
C GLU A 364 10.94 28.29 26.21
N GLU A 365 11.90 27.43 25.88
CA GLU A 365 13.00 27.74 24.96
C GLU A 365 12.58 27.68 23.48
N ILE A 366 11.47 26.99 23.18
CA ILE A 366 11.04 26.73 21.80
C ILE A 366 9.57 27.05 21.55
N GLU A 367 9.31 27.41 20.31
CA GLU A 367 7.98 27.69 19.78
C GLU A 367 7.53 26.53 18.89
N ASP A 368 6.33 26.02 19.14
CA ASP A 368 5.83 24.84 18.43
C ASP A 368 5.57 25.14 16.95
N ASN A 369 5.87 24.17 16.08
CA ASN A 369 5.78 24.25 14.63
C ASN A 369 6.59 25.37 13.96
N LYS A 370 7.58 25.95 14.66
CA LYS A 370 8.41 27.01 14.11
C LYS A 370 9.53 26.47 13.24
N VAL A 371 9.67 27.04 12.05
CA VAL A 371 10.77 26.76 11.12
C VAL A 371 11.64 28.02 10.99
N ILE A 372 12.94 27.87 11.17
CA ILE A 372 13.95 28.93 11.06
C ILE A 372 14.94 28.52 9.98
N ILE A 373 15.27 29.42 9.06
CA ILE A 373 16.35 29.22 8.10
C ILE A 373 17.45 30.24 8.37
N VAL A 374 18.66 29.72 8.60
CA VAL A 374 19.88 30.49 8.86
C VAL A 374 20.81 30.32 7.66
N GLY A 375 20.95 31.39 6.88
CA GLY A 375 21.90 31.44 5.78
C GLY A 375 21.69 32.67 4.89
N GLU A 376 22.79 33.22 4.38
CA GLU A 376 22.74 34.40 3.51
C GLU A 376 22.21 34.07 2.11
N ASN A 377 21.27 34.91 1.63
CA ASN A 377 20.67 34.86 0.28
C ASN A 377 20.24 33.46 -0.15
N TRP A 378 19.73 32.68 0.80
CA TRP A 378 19.49 31.26 0.58
C TRP A 378 18.43 31.01 -0.50
N GLN A 379 17.43 31.89 -0.64
CA GLN A 379 16.39 31.77 -1.68
C GLN A 379 16.99 31.81 -3.08
N GLU A 380 17.91 32.75 -3.33
CA GLU A 380 18.57 32.90 -4.64
C GLU A 380 19.49 31.71 -4.91
N ARG A 381 20.21 31.23 -3.89
CA ARG A 381 21.06 30.04 -3.99
C ARG A 381 20.24 28.79 -4.27
N PHE A 382 19.12 28.64 -3.59
CA PHE A 382 18.19 27.54 -3.83
C PHE A 382 17.64 27.59 -5.26
N GLU A 383 17.22 28.76 -5.75
CA GLU A 383 16.68 28.91 -7.11
C GLU A 383 17.69 28.52 -8.21
N LYS A 384 18.99 28.71 -7.97
CA LYS A 384 20.06 28.29 -8.90
C LYS A 384 20.26 26.76 -8.96
N GLY A 385 19.76 26.02 -7.97
CA GLY A 385 19.99 24.58 -7.84
C GLY A 385 21.46 24.22 -7.61
N GLY A 386 21.83 22.95 -7.85
CA GLY A 386 23.21 22.48 -7.75
C GLY A 386 23.54 21.80 -6.42
N MET A 387 24.44 22.36 -5.63
CA MET A 387 24.87 21.78 -4.36
C MET A 387 24.90 22.83 -3.25
N MET A 388 24.46 22.48 -2.06
CA MET A 388 24.48 23.37 -0.89
C MET A 388 24.81 22.60 0.41
N PRO A 389 25.44 23.25 1.41
CA PRO A 389 25.51 22.71 2.76
C PRO A 389 24.13 22.65 3.42
N LEU A 390 23.93 21.72 4.35
CA LEU A 390 22.66 21.59 5.09
C LEU A 390 22.86 21.03 6.50
N GLY A 391 22.55 21.83 7.51
CA GLY A 391 22.39 21.38 8.89
C GLY A 391 20.91 21.36 9.28
N ILE A 392 20.36 20.19 9.60
CA ILE A 392 18.98 20.04 10.08
C ILE A 392 19.03 19.89 11.60
N VAL A 393 18.60 20.92 12.34
CA VAL A 393 18.51 20.85 13.81
C VAL A 393 17.05 20.84 14.22
N ILE A 394 16.62 19.80 14.92
CA ILE A 394 15.26 19.64 15.42
C ILE A 394 15.32 19.75 16.95
N ASP A 395 14.79 20.85 17.46
CA ASP A 395 14.57 21.06 18.88
C ASP A 395 13.20 20.48 19.28
N VAL A 396 13.20 19.57 20.25
CA VAL A 396 11.97 18.97 20.78
C VAL A 396 11.83 19.23 22.28
N ALA A 397 10.62 19.50 22.73
CA ALA A 397 10.31 19.65 24.15
C ALA A 397 9.05 18.86 24.49
N GLY A 398 9.04 18.21 25.65
CA GLY A 398 7.86 17.52 26.15
C GLY A 398 8.03 16.98 27.56
N ARG A 399 6.94 16.88 28.31
CA ARG A 399 7.00 16.45 29.73
C ARG A 399 7.53 15.04 29.93
N LYS A 400 7.36 14.17 28.93
CA LYS A 400 7.86 12.80 28.92
C LYS A 400 9.12 12.64 28.05
N MET A 401 9.61 13.73 27.45
CA MET A 401 10.80 13.70 26.62
C MET A 401 12.03 13.40 27.49
N GLN A 402 12.91 12.54 26.97
CA GLN A 402 14.17 12.18 27.62
C GLN A 402 15.28 12.25 26.59
N LYS A 403 16.51 12.53 27.03
CA LYS A 403 17.68 12.56 26.13
C LYS A 403 17.88 11.25 25.37
N ASP A 404 17.42 10.13 25.91
CA ASP A 404 17.54 8.81 25.27
C ASP A 404 16.56 8.63 24.10
N PHE A 405 15.55 9.49 23.97
CA PHE A 405 14.60 9.45 22.84
C PHE A 405 15.08 10.27 21.64
N GLU A 406 16.13 11.08 21.78
CA GLU A 406 16.64 11.94 20.71
C GLU A 406 17.04 11.14 19.47
N SER A 407 17.78 10.04 19.64
CA SER A 407 18.22 9.14 18.55
C SER A 407 17.05 8.49 17.81
N ILE A 408 15.97 8.15 18.52
CA ILE A 408 14.77 7.54 17.96
C ILE A 408 14.06 8.52 17.03
N ILE A 409 13.90 9.77 17.48
CA ILE A 409 13.31 10.84 16.68
C ILE A 409 14.23 11.18 15.51
N GLU A 410 15.55 11.26 15.75
CA GLU A 410 16.55 11.56 14.73
C GLU A 410 16.53 10.56 13.59
N ARG A 411 16.32 9.27 13.88
CA ARG A 411 16.20 8.25 12.83
C ARG A 411 14.96 8.45 11.95
N LYS A 412 13.88 9.04 12.47
CA LYS A 412 12.68 9.31 11.68
C LYS A 412 12.84 10.46 10.70
N ILE A 413 13.91 11.25 10.78
CA ILE A 413 14.25 12.25 9.75
C ILE A 413 14.31 11.60 8.36
N HIS A 414 14.90 10.40 8.27
CA HIS A 414 14.97 9.64 7.03
C HIS A 414 13.61 9.30 6.43
N HIS A 415 12.69 8.75 7.23
CA HIS A 415 11.34 8.44 6.75
C HIS A 415 10.56 9.72 6.43
N ASN A 416 10.64 10.71 7.32
CA ASN A 416 9.92 11.96 7.18
C ASN A 416 10.21 12.64 5.83
N LEU A 417 11.47 12.68 5.39
CA LEU A 417 11.84 13.26 4.10
C LEU A 417 11.50 12.38 2.90
N ASN A 418 11.79 11.07 2.96
CA ASN A 418 11.55 10.17 1.83
C ASN A 418 10.05 9.95 1.55
N GLU A 419 9.17 10.14 2.52
CA GLU A 419 7.71 10.07 2.30
C GLU A 419 7.16 11.25 1.47
N ALA A 420 7.93 12.31 1.22
CA ALA A 420 7.51 13.38 0.33
C ALA A 420 7.97 13.10 -1.11
N GLN A 421 7.02 13.13 -2.05
CA GLN A 421 7.32 12.89 -3.46
C GLN A 421 8.39 13.85 -3.99
N GLY A 422 9.42 13.30 -4.64
CA GLY A 422 10.55 14.05 -5.19
C GLY A 422 11.53 14.61 -4.16
N LEU A 423 11.45 14.19 -2.89
CA LEU A 423 12.54 14.26 -1.92
C LEU A 423 13.22 12.90 -1.78
N TRP A 424 14.52 12.92 -1.53
CA TRP A 424 15.28 11.71 -1.22
C TRP A 424 16.29 11.99 -0.12
N HIS A 425 16.38 11.09 0.85
CA HIS A 425 17.28 11.17 1.99
C HIS A 425 17.97 9.82 2.25
N MET A 426 19.27 9.82 2.47
CA MET A 426 20.02 8.63 2.88
C MET A 426 21.12 8.99 3.87
N GLY A 427 21.52 8.02 4.69
CA GLY A 427 22.49 8.24 5.76
C GLY A 427 21.81 8.63 7.05
N GLN A 428 22.59 9.24 7.95
CA GLN A 428 22.19 9.63 9.30
C GLN A 428 23.25 10.57 9.90
N ARG A 429 22.95 11.21 11.04
CA ARG A 429 23.92 12.01 11.81
C ARG A 429 24.66 13.01 10.89
N ASP A 430 25.98 12.98 10.83
CA ASP A 430 26.83 13.86 10.02
C ASP A 430 27.32 13.25 8.70
N ILE A 431 26.69 12.15 8.26
CA ILE A 431 26.97 11.47 6.98
C ILE A 431 25.70 11.36 6.13
N ASN A 432 24.74 12.28 6.32
CA ASN A 432 23.50 12.29 5.56
C ASN A 432 23.70 12.85 4.14
N TRP A 433 22.75 12.52 3.28
CA TRP A 433 22.72 12.93 1.88
C TRP A 433 21.28 13.14 1.44
N VAL A 434 20.97 14.35 1.00
CA VAL A 434 19.61 14.78 0.65
C VAL A 434 19.57 15.27 -0.79
N ARG A 435 18.48 14.96 -1.52
CA ARG A 435 18.23 15.43 -2.88
C ARG A 435 16.79 15.92 -3.03
N ILE A 436 16.63 16.87 -3.95
CA ILE A 436 15.33 17.36 -4.41
C ILE A 436 15.26 17.22 -5.93
N SER A 437 14.15 16.70 -6.44
CA SER A 437 13.95 16.53 -7.88
C SER A 437 13.55 17.85 -8.56
N THR A 438 13.83 17.94 -9.85
CA THR A 438 13.41 19.06 -10.70
C THR A 438 11.88 19.16 -10.77
N GLN A 439 11.18 18.02 -10.68
CA GLN A 439 9.73 18.01 -10.66
C GLN A 439 9.17 18.58 -9.35
N ALA A 440 9.67 18.15 -8.19
CA ALA A 440 9.23 18.69 -6.90
C ALA A 440 9.46 20.20 -6.78
N LYS A 441 10.57 20.71 -7.33
CA LYS A 441 10.82 22.16 -7.43
C LYS A 441 9.78 22.86 -8.30
N LYS A 442 9.41 22.31 -9.46
CA LYS A 442 8.35 22.88 -10.33
C LYS A 442 6.99 22.90 -9.63
N ASP A 443 6.71 21.88 -8.82
CA ASP A 443 5.47 21.77 -8.05
C ASP A 443 5.45 22.73 -6.85
N GLY A 444 6.57 23.40 -6.55
CA GLY A 444 6.66 24.49 -5.57
C GLY A 444 7.41 24.15 -4.29
N LEU A 445 8.08 22.99 -4.22
CA LEU A 445 8.87 22.61 -3.04
C LEU A 445 10.04 23.58 -2.81
N THR A 446 10.29 23.91 -1.53
CA THR A 446 11.34 24.83 -1.07
C THR A 446 12.04 24.27 0.17
N LEU A 447 13.13 24.92 0.62
CA LEU A 447 13.83 24.52 1.85
C LEU A 447 12.97 24.66 3.10
N GLU A 448 12.05 25.62 3.17
CA GLU A 448 11.09 25.72 4.29
C GLU A 448 10.30 24.44 4.46
N HIS A 449 9.92 23.80 3.35
CA HIS A 449 9.11 22.58 3.39
C HIS A 449 9.86 21.40 4.03
N ILE A 450 11.20 21.36 3.97
CA ILE A 450 12.00 20.38 4.73
C ILE A 450 11.77 20.59 6.23
N GLY A 451 11.81 21.85 6.69
CA GLY A 451 11.55 22.19 8.09
C GLY A 451 10.12 21.89 8.51
N VAL A 452 9.15 22.23 7.66
CA VAL A 452 7.72 21.95 7.90
C VAL A 452 7.46 20.45 8.03
N ILE A 453 8.02 19.64 7.12
CA ILE A 453 7.91 18.17 7.19
C ILE A 453 8.45 17.66 8.53
N GLN A 454 9.65 18.10 8.92
CA GLN A 454 10.25 17.63 10.17
C GLN A 454 9.47 18.09 11.40
N ALA A 455 8.99 19.33 11.42
CA ALA A 455 8.18 19.85 12.52
C ALA A 455 6.88 19.06 12.69
N THR A 456 6.09 18.99 11.61
CA THR A 456 4.79 18.32 11.63
C THR A 456 4.93 16.83 11.94
N MET A 457 5.83 16.13 11.26
CA MET A 457 5.90 14.68 11.36
C MET A 457 6.60 14.18 12.63
N SER A 458 7.59 14.92 13.14
CA SER A 458 8.17 14.59 14.45
C SER A 458 7.17 14.82 15.57
N HIS A 459 6.34 15.86 15.47
CA HIS A 459 5.24 16.09 16.41
C HIS A 459 4.20 14.96 16.34
N SER A 460 3.71 14.69 15.13
CA SER A 460 2.74 13.64 14.82
C SER A 460 3.11 12.26 15.37
N ARG A 461 4.29 11.77 14.98
CA ARG A 461 4.74 10.40 15.26
C ARG A 461 5.05 10.20 16.73
N PHE A 462 5.42 11.26 17.43
CA PHE A 462 5.85 11.21 18.83
C PHE A 462 4.94 12.02 19.75
N LYS A 463 3.67 12.23 19.38
CA LYS A 463 2.67 13.00 20.13
C LYS A 463 2.47 12.56 21.59
N SER A 464 2.88 11.34 21.94
CA SER A 464 2.82 10.81 23.30
C SER A 464 3.95 11.31 24.21
N ILE A 465 5.05 11.79 23.62
CA ILE A 465 6.28 12.22 24.32
C ILE A 465 6.75 13.64 23.97
N VAL A 466 6.46 14.14 22.76
CA VAL A 466 6.81 15.48 22.29
C VAL A 466 5.58 16.39 22.34
N ASP A 467 5.71 17.52 23.04
CA ASP A 467 4.68 18.55 23.15
C ASP A 467 4.91 19.71 22.15
N LYS A 468 6.18 20.06 21.87
CA LYS A 468 6.58 21.12 20.94
C LYS A 468 7.75 20.71 20.05
N VAL A 469 7.72 21.16 18.79
CA VAL A 469 8.85 21.00 17.85
C VAL A 469 9.22 22.32 17.17
N GLN A 470 10.52 22.63 17.14
CA GLN A 470 11.08 23.73 16.36
C GLN A 470 12.21 23.22 15.49
N VAL A 471 12.25 23.62 14.22
CA VAL A 471 13.28 23.18 13.27
C VAL A 471 14.11 24.37 12.80
N THR A 472 15.42 24.23 12.84
CA THR A 472 16.38 25.21 12.30
C THR A 472 17.20 24.58 11.19
N LEU A 473 17.19 25.20 10.02
CA LEU A 473 17.99 24.80 8.86
C LEU A 473 19.18 25.75 8.71
N TYR A 474 20.40 25.23 8.77
CA TYR A 474 21.64 25.98 8.54
C TYR A 474 22.14 25.72 7.13
N LEU A 475 22.44 26.78 6.37
CA LEU A 475 22.77 26.68 4.93
C LEU A 475 24.13 27.28 4.56
N ASP A 476 24.73 28.05 5.47
CA ASP A 476 26.08 28.60 5.29
C ASP A 476 27.12 27.62 5.83
N GLU A 477 28.14 27.33 5.01
CA GLU A 477 29.12 26.29 5.31
C GLU A 477 29.79 26.46 6.67
N LYS A 478 30.13 27.71 7.02
CA LYS A 478 30.73 28.05 8.31
C LYS A 478 29.82 27.68 9.49
N ASP A 479 28.53 27.99 9.38
CA ASP A 479 27.57 27.71 10.45
C ASP A 479 27.26 26.21 10.52
N VAL A 480 27.12 25.56 9.37
CA VAL A 480 26.95 24.10 9.29
C VAL A 480 28.11 23.38 9.99
N LEU A 481 29.36 23.74 9.67
CA LEU A 481 30.54 23.12 10.29
C LEU A 481 30.63 23.43 11.79
N ALA A 482 30.31 24.64 12.22
CA ALA A 482 30.34 25.02 13.63
C ALA A 482 29.34 24.20 14.47
N ILE A 483 28.10 24.08 14.00
CA ILE A 483 27.07 23.31 14.71
C ILE A 483 27.28 21.80 14.57
N GLN A 484 27.83 21.32 13.44
CA GLN A 484 28.19 19.91 13.26
C GLN A 484 29.18 19.42 14.32
N GLU A 485 30.13 20.26 14.75
CA GLU A 485 31.07 19.92 15.82
C GLU A 485 30.38 19.78 17.20
N GLU A 486 29.29 20.52 17.44
CA GLU A 486 28.46 20.31 18.63
C GLU A 486 27.67 19.01 18.53
N ALA A 487 27.07 18.74 17.38
CA ALA A 487 26.33 17.52 17.11
C ALA A 487 27.22 16.27 17.28
N ARG A 488 28.46 16.32 16.79
CA ARG A 488 29.47 15.25 16.98
C ARG A 488 29.76 14.94 18.44
N LYS A 489 29.78 15.95 19.32
CA LYS A 489 29.95 15.73 20.76
C LYS A 489 28.74 14.99 21.34
N ALA A 490 27.52 15.36 20.93
CA ALA A 490 26.31 14.67 21.34
C ALA A 490 26.28 13.22 20.83
N TYR A 491 26.66 12.97 19.58
CA TYR A 491 26.76 11.61 19.03
C TYR A 491 27.75 10.75 19.83
N LYS A 492 28.92 11.32 20.14
CA LYS A 492 29.92 10.63 20.95
C LYS A 492 29.42 10.32 22.36
N GLU A 493 28.69 11.24 22.99
CA GLU A 493 28.07 11.00 24.30
C GLU A 493 27.05 9.85 24.23
N ARG A 494 26.19 9.82 23.20
CA ARG A 494 25.22 8.75 22.97
C ARG A 494 25.93 7.39 22.81
N ASP A 495 26.98 7.34 22.00
CA ASP A 495 27.75 6.11 21.77
C ASP A 495 28.45 5.62 23.06
N GLN A 496 28.92 6.55 23.91
CA GLN A 496 29.57 6.21 25.19
C GLN A 496 28.63 5.61 26.23
N ARG A 497 27.34 5.98 26.25
CA ARG A 497 26.36 5.42 27.21
C ARG A 497 26.24 3.90 27.08
N ILE A 498 26.44 3.37 25.88
CA ILE A 498 26.34 1.92 25.58
C ILE A 498 27.63 1.19 25.87
N GLY A 499 28.77 1.87 25.81
CA GLY A 499 30.08 1.22 25.98
C GLY A 499 30.30 0.55 27.34
N SER A 500 29.35 0.68 28.29
CA SER A 500 29.35 -0.02 29.58
C SER A 500 28.48 -1.29 29.62
N MET A 501 27.69 -1.57 28.58
CA MET A 501 26.77 -2.71 28.48
C MET A 501 27.39 -3.81 27.60
N THR A 502 27.28 -5.06 28.03
CA THR A 502 27.66 -6.26 27.24
C THR A 502 26.46 -7.12 26.92
N ASP A 503 26.58 -8.02 25.95
CA ASP A 503 25.49 -8.94 25.60
C ASP A 503 25.09 -9.84 26.79
N GLU A 504 26.01 -10.19 27.69
CA GLU A 504 25.71 -10.95 28.91
C GLU A 504 25.08 -10.10 30.04
N SER A 505 25.16 -8.77 29.94
CA SER A 505 24.60 -7.86 30.95
C SER A 505 23.08 -7.64 30.80
N VAL A 506 22.49 -8.14 29.71
CA VAL A 506 21.07 -8.00 29.38
C VAL A 506 20.43 -9.36 29.14
N ASP A 507 19.12 -9.46 29.37
CA ASP A 507 18.32 -10.67 29.14
C ASP A 507 17.45 -10.60 27.86
N THR A 508 17.44 -9.43 27.21
CA THR A 508 16.55 -9.11 26.09
C THR A 508 17.33 -8.45 24.96
N PHE A 509 17.13 -8.93 23.73
CA PHE A 509 17.57 -8.26 22.50
C PHE A 509 16.38 -7.71 21.73
N TYR A 510 16.63 -6.69 20.91
CA TYR A 510 15.59 -6.02 20.14
C TYR A 510 15.73 -6.31 18.66
N SER A 511 14.62 -6.64 17.99
CA SER A 511 14.57 -6.68 16.53
C SER A 511 14.22 -5.31 15.98
N CYS A 512 14.72 -4.98 14.79
CA CYS A 512 14.31 -3.80 14.04
C CYS A 512 13.97 -4.18 12.60
N LEU A 513 12.76 -3.80 12.19
CA LEU A 513 12.19 -4.10 10.88
C LEU A 513 12.05 -2.86 9.99
N LEU A 514 12.57 -1.70 10.41
CA LEU A 514 12.39 -0.42 9.70
C LEU A 514 12.83 -0.48 8.23
N CYS A 515 13.90 -1.23 7.93
CA CYS A 515 14.40 -1.36 6.56
C CYS A 515 13.60 -2.36 5.70
N GLN A 516 12.55 -3.00 6.23
CA GLN A 516 11.64 -3.82 5.42
C GLN A 516 10.84 -3.00 4.42
N SER A 517 10.82 -1.66 4.52
CA SER A 517 10.26 -0.78 3.49
C SER A 517 10.91 -1.00 2.12
N PHE A 518 12.20 -1.36 2.06
CA PHE A 518 12.93 -1.63 0.81
C PHE A 518 13.69 -2.97 0.79
N ALA A 519 13.81 -3.65 1.93
CA ALA A 519 14.45 -4.96 2.06
C ALA A 519 13.53 -5.92 2.84
N PRO A 520 12.48 -6.48 2.22
CA PRO A 520 11.36 -7.11 2.92
C PRO A 520 11.72 -8.28 3.84
N SER A 521 12.75 -9.06 3.51
CA SER A 521 13.21 -10.19 4.32
C SER A 521 14.26 -9.82 5.38
N HIS A 522 14.67 -8.55 5.44
CA HIS A 522 15.70 -8.10 6.36
C HIS A 522 15.15 -7.98 7.78
N THR A 523 15.93 -8.43 8.76
CA THR A 523 15.68 -8.21 10.19
C THR A 523 17.00 -7.92 10.87
N CYS A 524 17.12 -6.74 11.47
CA CYS A 524 18.22 -6.44 12.38
C CYS A 524 17.93 -7.05 13.75
N VAL A 525 18.90 -7.74 14.34
CA VAL A 525 18.91 -8.08 15.77
C VAL A 525 19.96 -7.19 16.42
N ILE A 526 19.51 -6.31 17.32
CA ILE A 526 20.31 -5.29 17.98
C ILE A 526 20.62 -5.78 19.40
N THR A 527 21.92 -5.84 19.71
CA THR A 527 22.46 -6.21 21.02
C THR A 527 23.34 -5.07 21.56
N PRO A 528 23.67 -5.03 22.86
CA PRO A 528 24.61 -4.05 23.39
C PRO A 528 25.94 -3.97 22.61
N GLU A 529 26.48 -5.12 22.18
CA GLU A 529 27.76 -5.19 21.47
C GLU A 529 27.62 -5.23 19.94
N ARG A 530 26.39 -5.33 19.44
CA ARG A 530 26.06 -5.32 18.01
C ARG A 530 24.98 -4.29 17.70
N LEU A 531 25.44 -3.09 17.34
CA LEU A 531 24.57 -2.03 16.85
C LEU A 531 23.84 -2.45 15.57
N GLY A 532 22.70 -1.80 15.30
CA GLY A 532 22.05 -1.90 14.00
C GLY A 532 23.02 -1.48 12.90
N LEU A 533 23.02 -2.20 11.78
CA LEU A 533 24.00 -2.01 10.69
C LEU A 533 23.96 -0.61 10.06
N CYS A 534 22.87 0.13 10.25
CA CYS A 534 22.80 1.54 9.87
C CYS A 534 23.80 2.38 10.65
N GLY A 535 24.07 2.06 11.92
CA GLY A 535 24.90 2.82 12.87
C GLY A 535 24.12 3.89 13.65
N ALA A 536 22.84 4.12 13.36
CA ALA A 536 21.99 5.09 14.06
C ALA A 536 21.15 4.48 15.17
N TYR A 537 21.00 3.15 15.18
CA TYR A 537 20.19 2.43 16.16
C TYR A 537 21.04 1.50 16.98
N ASN A 538 20.89 1.62 18.28
CA ASN A 538 21.61 0.85 19.27
C ASN A 538 20.64 0.14 20.23
N TRP A 539 21.15 -0.63 21.20
CA TRP A 539 20.28 -1.42 22.08
C TRP A 539 19.34 -0.57 22.93
N LEU A 540 19.80 0.57 23.45
CA LEU A 540 18.96 1.50 24.21
C LEU A 540 17.86 2.11 23.33
N ASP A 541 18.17 2.42 22.07
CA ASP A 541 17.19 2.91 21.11
C ASP A 541 16.12 1.85 20.82
N GLY A 542 16.51 0.58 20.69
CA GLY A 542 15.57 -0.53 20.52
C GLY A 542 14.64 -0.70 21.72
N LYS A 543 15.18 -0.59 22.94
CA LYS A 543 14.41 -0.60 24.17
C LYS A 543 13.43 0.56 24.24
N ALA A 544 13.91 1.77 24.04
CA ALA A 544 13.09 2.97 24.14
C ALA A 544 12.03 3.03 23.02
N ALA A 545 12.33 2.56 21.81
CA ALA A 545 11.36 2.44 20.73
C ALA A 545 10.20 1.51 21.13
N TYR A 546 10.50 0.35 21.71
CA TYR A 546 9.49 -0.59 22.20
C TYR A 546 8.67 -0.04 23.38
N GLU A 547 9.28 0.77 24.26
CA GLU A 547 8.56 1.44 25.36
C GLU A 547 7.61 2.54 24.84
N ILE A 548 7.97 3.22 23.75
CA ILE A 548 7.13 4.24 23.11
C ILE A 548 6.00 3.59 22.31
N ASP A 549 6.33 2.58 21.52
CA ASP A 549 5.40 1.85 20.64
C ASP A 549 5.66 0.34 20.74
N PRO A 550 4.83 -0.41 21.50
CA PRO A 550 4.98 -1.85 21.62
C PRO A 550 4.51 -2.65 20.40
N THR A 551 3.84 -1.99 19.44
CA THR A 551 3.31 -2.59 18.21
C THR A 551 4.22 -2.33 17.02
#